data_AF-A0A7Y7NGJ2-F1
#
_entry.id   AF-A0A7Y7NGJ2-F1
#
_cell.length_a   1.000
_cell.length_b   1.000
_cell.length_c   1.000
_cell.angle_alpha   90.00
_cell.angle_beta   90.00
_cell.angle_gamma   90.00
#
_symmetry.space_group_name_H-M   'P 1'
#
loop_
_entity.id
_entity.type
_entity.pdbx_description
1 polymer ?
#
loop_
_entity_poly.entity_id
_entity_poly.type
_entity_poly.pdbx_seq_one_letter_code
_entity_poly.pdbx_strand_id
1 'polypeptide(L)'
;MKTIKIISIAIIITMISGFTTFAKDNSKIAQKNELKSILSKKVQYPSFASENLKEGTVLVQFTVNEEGKIVIKEMNYLDVELGEYVKECLGKVVVGKDDISVGKTQAIKFDFKLL
;
A
#
# COMPACT_ATOMS: atom_id res chain seq x y z
N MET A 1 -44.16 -16.79 61.86
CA MET A 1 -42.95 -17.16 61.10
C MET A 1 -43.23 -17.06 59.60
N LYS A 2 -42.91 -15.89 59.03
CA LYS A 2 -42.67 -15.58 57.61
C LYS A 2 -42.63 -14.05 57.47
N THR A 3 -41.82 -13.60 56.51
CA THR A 3 -41.44 -12.24 56.10
C THR A 3 -40.19 -11.67 56.78
N ILE A 4 -39.20 -11.31 55.95
CA ILE A 4 -38.65 -9.95 55.83
C ILE A 4 -37.74 -9.93 54.58
N LYS A 5 -38.13 -9.10 53.61
CA LYS A 5 -37.34 -8.64 52.45
C LYS A 5 -36.84 -7.25 52.83
N ILE A 6 -35.53 -7.05 53.07
CA ILE A 6 -34.72 -5.83 52.83
C ILE A 6 -33.26 -6.37 52.98
N ILE A 7 -32.29 -6.22 52.08
CA ILE A 7 -31.43 -5.04 51.89
C ILE A 7 -30.55 -5.31 50.67
N SER A 8 -30.69 -4.42 49.68
CA SER A 8 -29.76 -4.19 48.57
C SER A 8 -28.41 -3.68 49.07
N ILE A 9 -27.38 -3.82 48.22
CA ILE A 9 -26.11 -3.09 48.26
C ILE A 9 -25.03 -3.71 49.15
N ALA A 10 -24.13 -4.46 48.51
CA ALA A 10 -22.72 -4.45 48.85
C ALA A 10 -21.88 -4.96 47.66
N ILE A 11 -20.96 -4.10 47.19
CA ILE A 11 -19.66 -4.44 46.56
C ILE A 11 -19.76 -4.85 45.07
N ILE A 12 -19.46 -4.08 44.01
CA ILE A 12 -18.51 -2.98 43.77
C ILE A 12 -17.16 -3.21 44.46
N ILE A 13 -16.35 -4.11 43.87
CA ILE A 13 -14.87 -4.24 43.92
C ILE A 13 -14.53 -5.02 42.62
N THR A 14 -14.22 -4.33 41.52
CA THR A 14 -12.88 -3.93 41.03
C THR A 14 -12.01 -5.09 40.53
N MET A 15 -11.86 -5.18 39.20
CA MET A 15 -10.61 -5.48 38.46
C MET A 15 -10.93 -5.26 36.97
N ILE A 16 -10.56 -4.15 36.31
CA ILE A 16 -9.18 -3.70 35.95
C ILE A 16 -8.43 -4.93 35.40
N SER A 17 -8.08 -5.07 34.13
CA SER A 17 -7.76 -4.10 33.09
C SER A 17 -7.46 -4.86 31.80
N GLY A 18 -7.74 -4.25 30.65
CA GLY A 18 -7.00 -4.57 29.42
C GLY A 18 -7.77 -5.31 28.34
N PHE A 19 -8.88 -4.75 27.85
CA PHE A 19 -9.04 -4.79 26.40
C PHE A 19 -8.10 -3.72 25.86
N THR A 20 -6.90 -4.14 25.49
CA THR A 20 -5.98 -3.30 24.73
C THR A 20 -6.75 -2.79 23.52
N THR A 21 -7.02 -1.50 23.48
CA THR A 21 -7.40 -0.81 22.26
C THR A 21 -6.29 -1.12 21.27
N PHE A 22 -6.55 -1.99 20.28
CA PHE A 22 -5.65 -2.12 19.15
C PHE A 22 -5.74 -0.79 18.39
N ALA A 23 -4.93 0.18 18.79
CA ALA A 23 -4.63 1.32 17.96
C ALA A 23 -3.86 0.77 16.75
N LYS A 24 -4.61 0.44 15.70
CA LYS A 24 -4.04 0.18 14.38
C LYS A 24 -3.35 1.47 13.95
N ASP A 25 -2.03 1.49 14.06
CA ASP A 25 -1.17 2.57 13.57
C ASP A 25 -1.44 2.78 12.07
N ASN A 26 -2.27 3.79 11.78
CA ASN A 26 -2.70 4.13 10.42
C ASN A 26 -1.68 5.04 9.71
N SER A 27 -0.58 5.42 10.37
CA SER A 27 0.43 6.35 9.83
C SER A 27 1.21 5.74 8.67
N LYS A 28 1.63 4.46 8.77
CA LYS A 28 2.34 3.76 7.68
C LYS A 28 1.46 3.38 6.51
N ILE A 29 0.15 3.23 6.73
CA ILE A 29 -0.81 2.83 5.69
C ILE A 29 -1.15 4.02 4.78
N ALA A 30 -1.22 5.23 5.35
CA ALA A 30 -1.42 6.47 4.58
C ALA A 30 -0.26 6.70 3.58
N GLN A 31 0.99 6.57 4.02
CA GLN A 31 2.16 6.86 3.17
C GLN A 31 2.43 5.77 2.11
N LYS A 32 2.16 4.49 2.42
CA LYS A 32 2.23 3.40 1.41
C LYS A 32 1.25 3.65 0.25
N ASN A 33 0.11 4.27 0.53
CA ASN A 33 -0.89 4.58 -0.49
C ASN A 33 -0.48 5.76 -1.37
N GLU A 34 0.28 6.73 -0.84
CA GLU A 34 0.73 7.91 -1.60
C GLU A 34 1.73 7.53 -2.68
N LEU A 35 2.78 6.77 -2.35
CA LEU A 35 3.76 6.34 -3.35
C LEU A 35 3.11 5.49 -4.44
N LYS A 36 2.29 4.50 -4.05
CA LYS A 36 1.57 3.67 -5.03
C LYS A 36 0.66 4.52 -5.92
N SER A 37 -0.05 5.49 -5.35
CA SER A 37 -0.92 6.42 -6.09
C SER A 37 -0.14 7.28 -7.08
N ILE A 38 1.02 7.82 -6.67
CA ILE A 38 1.91 8.59 -7.55
C ILE A 38 2.36 7.73 -8.73
N LEU A 39 2.83 6.52 -8.47
CA LEU A 39 3.31 5.62 -9.52
C LEU A 39 2.18 5.18 -10.46
N SER A 40 1.00 4.84 -9.92
CA SER A 40 -0.18 4.51 -10.73
C SER A 40 -0.70 5.67 -11.57
N LYS A 41 -0.49 6.92 -11.15
CA LYS A 41 -0.81 8.10 -11.98
C LYS A 41 0.20 8.34 -13.10
N LYS A 42 1.46 7.92 -12.90
CA LYS A 42 2.56 8.10 -13.86
C LYS A 42 2.61 7.01 -14.92
N VAL A 43 2.20 5.79 -14.56
CA VAL A 43 2.08 4.66 -15.47
C VAL A 43 0.61 4.53 -15.88
N GLN A 44 0.25 5.14 -16.99
CA GLN A 44 -1.10 5.03 -17.56
C GLN A 44 -1.19 3.90 -18.57
N TYR A 45 -2.40 3.55 -19.00
CA TYR A 45 -2.58 2.55 -20.04
C TYR A 45 -2.03 3.11 -21.37
N PRO A 46 -1.02 2.46 -22.00
CA PRO A 46 -0.33 3.04 -23.14
C PRO A 46 -1.13 2.93 -24.44
N SER A 47 -0.97 3.91 -25.34
CA SER A 47 -1.70 3.95 -26.62
C SER A 47 -1.47 2.71 -27.48
N PHE A 48 -0.23 2.21 -27.54
CA PHE A 48 0.09 0.98 -28.29
C PHE A 48 -0.70 -0.23 -27.75
N ALA A 49 -0.93 -0.33 -26.44
CA ALA A 49 -1.72 -1.42 -25.87
C ALA A 49 -3.22 -1.24 -26.15
N SER A 50 -3.68 0.02 -26.28
CA SER A 50 -5.04 0.34 -26.68
C SER A 50 -5.32 -0.04 -28.13
N GLU A 51 -4.41 0.34 -29.03
CA GLU A 51 -4.52 0.09 -30.46
C GLU A 51 -4.41 -1.40 -30.80
N ASN A 52 -3.55 -2.12 -30.07
CA ASN A 52 -3.30 -3.54 -30.31
C ASN A 52 -4.11 -4.48 -29.40
N LEU A 53 -5.08 -3.94 -28.65
CA LEU A 53 -5.92 -4.67 -27.70
C LEU A 53 -5.11 -5.55 -26.72
N LYS A 54 -3.97 -5.04 -26.24
CA LYS A 54 -3.04 -5.78 -25.37
C LYS A 54 -3.36 -5.60 -23.91
N GLU A 55 -3.53 -6.71 -23.22
CA GLU A 55 -3.67 -6.75 -21.76
C GLU A 55 -2.45 -7.41 -21.13
N GLY A 56 -2.22 -7.14 -19.84
CA GLY A 56 -1.16 -7.80 -19.12
C GLY A 56 -0.93 -7.25 -17.73
N THR A 57 -0.16 -8.00 -16.96
CA THR A 57 0.30 -7.56 -15.64
C THR A 57 1.81 -7.40 -15.65
N VAL A 58 2.27 -6.28 -15.10
CA VAL A 58 3.69 -6.02 -14.84
C VAL A 58 3.88 -5.85 -13.33
N LEU A 59 4.63 -6.76 -12.71
CA LEU A 59 5.04 -6.70 -11.32
C LEU A 59 6.46 -6.14 -11.25
N VAL A 60 6.64 -5.04 -10.53
CA VAL A 60 7.94 -4.39 -10.36
C VAL A 60 8.31 -4.39 -8.89
N GLN A 61 9.47 -4.94 -8.56
CA GLN A 61 10.12 -4.78 -7.28
C GLN A 61 11.21 -3.71 -7.39
N PHE A 62 11.17 -2.70 -6.53
CA PHE A 62 12.06 -1.56 -6.60
C PHE A 62 12.41 -1.02 -5.22
N THR A 63 13.47 -0.22 -5.17
CA THR A 63 13.88 0.58 -4.00
C THR A 63 13.97 2.04 -4.41
N VAL A 64 13.73 2.97 -3.50
CA VAL A 64 13.98 4.40 -3.76
C VAL A 64 15.36 4.77 -3.20
N ASN A 65 16.21 5.42 -4.00
CA ASN A 65 17.52 5.87 -3.54
C ASN A 65 17.43 7.22 -2.78
N GLU A 66 18.54 7.69 -2.23
CA GLU A 66 18.62 8.97 -1.48
C GLU A 66 18.31 10.21 -2.33
N GLU A 67 18.35 10.09 -3.66
CA GLU A 67 17.99 11.13 -4.62
C GLU A 67 16.50 11.12 -4.97
N GLY A 68 15.71 10.17 -4.44
CA GLY A 68 14.30 10.00 -4.77
C GLY A 68 14.05 9.26 -6.10
N LYS A 69 15.10 8.71 -6.73
CA LYS A 69 14.98 7.92 -7.97
C LYS A 69 14.60 6.48 -7.66
N ILE A 70 13.82 5.90 -8.55
CA ILE A 70 13.41 4.49 -8.50
C ILE A 70 14.53 3.62 -9.05
N VAL A 71 15.01 2.69 -8.23
CA VAL A 71 15.97 1.65 -8.61
C VAL A 71 15.25 0.32 -8.67
N ILE A 72 15.03 -0.18 -9.88
CA ILE A 72 14.37 -1.48 -10.11
C ILE A 72 15.32 -2.60 -9.67
N LYS A 73 14.79 -3.53 -8.87
CA LYS A 73 15.50 -4.73 -8.40
C LYS A 73 15.12 -5.95 -9.21
N GLU A 74 13.82 -6.11 -9.44
CA GLU A 74 13.28 -7.23 -10.20
C GLU A 74 12.03 -6.76 -10.95
N MET A 75 11.79 -7.36 -12.12
CA MET A 75 10.58 -7.12 -12.89
C MET A 75 10.08 -8.44 -13.47
N ASN A 76 8.77 -8.66 -13.36
CA ASN A 76 8.09 -9.79 -13.95
C ASN A 76 6.95 -9.28 -14.83
N TYR A 77 6.98 -9.69 -16.10
CA TYR A 77 5.98 -9.37 -17.10
C TYR A 77 5.88 -10.52 -18.10
N LEU A 78 4.70 -10.69 -18.68
CA LEU A 78 4.49 -11.62 -19.80
C LEU A 78 4.72 -10.93 -21.14
N ASP A 79 4.29 -9.68 -21.28
CA ASP A 79 4.46 -8.86 -22.47
C ASP A 79 5.68 -7.93 -22.32
N VAL A 80 6.62 -8.07 -23.24
CA VAL A 80 7.90 -7.33 -23.21
C VAL A 80 7.70 -5.83 -23.45
N GLU A 81 6.76 -5.45 -24.32
CA GLU A 81 6.49 -4.04 -24.62
C GLU A 81 5.86 -3.33 -23.43
N LEU A 82 4.94 -3.99 -22.71
CA LEU A 82 4.40 -3.48 -21.44
C LEU A 82 5.50 -3.36 -20.38
N GLY A 83 6.40 -4.35 -20.29
CA GLY A 83 7.55 -4.30 -19.38
C GLY A 83 8.47 -3.11 -19.62
N GLU A 84 8.89 -2.91 -20.87
CA GLU A 84 9.76 -1.78 -21.25
C GLU A 84 9.05 -0.43 -21.08
N TYR A 85 7.76 -0.33 -21.39
CA TYR A 85 6.97 0.88 -21.13
C TYR A 85 6.97 1.26 -19.64
N VAL A 86 6.69 0.30 -18.75
CA VAL A 86 6.67 0.53 -17.30
C VAL A 86 8.06 0.96 -16.82
N LYS A 87 9.12 0.31 -17.31
CA LYS A 87 10.52 0.65 -16.98
C LYS A 87 10.86 2.08 -17.37
N GLU A 88 10.47 2.52 -18.57
CA GLU A 88 10.70 3.88 -19.04
C GLU A 88 9.95 4.91 -18.19
N CYS A 89 8.66 4.64 -17.90
CA CYS A 89 7.86 5.50 -17.03
C CYS A 89 8.50 5.65 -15.65
N LEU A 90 8.87 4.54 -15.00
CA LEU A 90 9.49 4.57 -13.67
C LEU A 90 10.86 5.26 -13.67
N GLY A 91 11.65 5.12 -14.75
CA GLY A 91 12.94 5.80 -14.89
C GLY A 91 12.84 7.33 -14.93
N LYS A 92 11.68 7.87 -15.30
CA LYS A 92 11.41 9.32 -15.33
C LYS A 92 10.80 9.85 -14.02
N VAL A 93 10.44 8.97 -13.08
CA VAL A 93 9.82 9.38 -11.83
C VAL A 93 10.88 9.72 -10.78
N VAL A 94 10.75 10.92 -10.22
CA VAL A 94 11.43 11.33 -8.99
C VAL A 94 10.37 11.45 -7.90
N VAL A 95 10.53 10.67 -6.84
CA VAL A 95 9.66 10.67 -5.67
C VAL A 95 10.19 11.69 -4.67
N GLY A 96 9.30 12.50 -4.09
CA GLY A 96 9.65 13.42 -3.00
C GLY A 96 10.28 12.68 -1.82
N LYS A 97 11.24 13.31 -1.14
CA LYS A 97 11.99 12.75 0.00
C LYS A 97 11.14 12.72 1.29
N ASP A 98 9.87 12.39 1.20
CA ASP A 98 8.99 12.28 2.36
C ASP A 98 9.26 10.90 3.04
N ASP A 99 10.36 10.91 3.80
CA ASP A 99 10.91 10.06 4.88
C ASP A 99 10.50 8.59 5.14
N ILE A 100 9.73 7.88 4.30
CA ILE A 100 9.34 6.48 4.62
C ILE A 100 9.73 5.42 3.57
N SER A 101 10.20 5.79 2.37
CA SER A 101 10.47 4.80 1.30
C SER A 101 11.93 4.61 0.86
N VAL A 102 12.86 5.45 1.31
CA VAL A 102 14.28 5.33 0.91
C VAL A 102 14.88 4.04 1.46
N GLY A 103 15.58 3.29 0.60
CA GLY A 103 16.25 2.04 0.94
C GLY A 103 15.33 0.84 1.19
N LYS A 104 14.00 1.03 1.27
CA LYS A 104 13.06 -0.08 1.45
C LYS A 104 12.66 -0.69 0.11
N THR A 105 12.78 -2.01 0.04
CA THR A 105 12.29 -2.78 -1.11
C THR A 105 10.77 -2.82 -1.07
N GLN A 106 10.15 -2.37 -2.15
CA GLN A 106 8.70 -2.34 -2.33
C GLN A 106 8.34 -2.97 -3.66
N ALA A 107 7.12 -3.51 -3.75
CA ALA A 107 6.60 -4.05 -4.99
C ALA A 107 5.31 -3.32 -5.38
N ILE A 108 5.18 -3.04 -6.67
CA ILE A 108 3.97 -2.48 -7.27
C ILE A 108 3.54 -3.37 -8.44
N LYS A 109 2.23 -3.58 -8.55
CA LYS A 109 1.61 -4.35 -9.62
C LYS A 109 0.80 -3.40 -10.49
N PHE A 110 1.12 -3.37 -11.78
CA PHE A 110 0.37 -2.66 -12.80
C PHE A 110 -0.45 -3.69 -13.57
N ASP A 111 -1.78 -3.53 -13.55
CA ASP A 111 -2.69 -4.36 -14.32
C ASP A 111 -3.23 -3.51 -15.48
N PHE A 112 -2.86 -3.87 -16.69
CA PHE A 112 -3.35 -3.28 -17.93
C PHE A 112 -4.51 -4.12 -18.44
N LYS A 113 -5.71 -3.54 -18.41
CA LYS A 113 -6.95 -4.17 -18.87
C LYS A 113 -7.60 -3.28 -19.93
N LEU A 114 -8.25 -3.90 -20.89
CA LEU A 114 -9.11 -3.19 -21.84
C LEU A 114 -10.29 -2.60 -21.07
N LEU A 115 -10.53 -1.31 -21.32
CA LEU A 115 -11.66 -0.55 -20.76
C LEU A 115 -12.87 -0.61 -21.69
#